data_AF-A0A840TV49-F1
#
_entry.id   AF-A0A840TV49-F1
#
_cell.length_a   1.000
_cell.length_b   1.000
_cell.length_c   1.000
_cell.angle_alpha   90.00
_cell.angle_beta   90.00
_cell.angle_gamma   90.00
#
_symmetry.space_group_name_H-M   'P 1'
#
loop_
_entity.id
_entity.type
_entity.pdbx_description
1 polymer ?
#
loop_
_entity_poly.entity_id
_entity_poly.type
_entity_poly.pdbx_seq_one_letter_code
_entity_poly.pdbx_strand_id
1 'polypeptide(L)'
;MATYVFQTVDILGVRRGDSFEASFEIGEELDLTGCTARAQLRRYPSDFQKALELDVELDGQLLLLSKAAQSMHLAAATYHYDVEITDPTGLVITLFGGKFEITHDVTR
;
A
#
# COMPACT_ATOMS: atom_id res chain seq x y z
N MET A 1 10.97 -23.64 -4.66
CA MET A 1 10.78 -22.26 -4.18
C MET A 1 10.44 -21.43 -5.40
N ALA A 2 9.23 -20.86 -5.44
CA ALA A 2 8.88 -19.88 -6.46
C ALA A 2 9.71 -18.61 -6.22
N THR A 3 10.27 -18.03 -7.28
CA THR A 3 11.02 -16.78 -7.20
C THR A 3 10.03 -15.63 -7.32
N TYR A 4 9.71 -15.01 -6.20
CA TYR A 4 8.89 -13.80 -6.21
C TYR A 4 9.69 -12.62 -6.79
N VAL A 5 9.08 -11.88 -7.73
CA VAL A 5 9.67 -10.67 -8.30
C VAL A 5 8.87 -9.47 -7.79
N PHE A 6 9.55 -8.56 -7.10
CA PHE A 6 8.96 -7.31 -6.66
C PHE A 6 8.38 -6.53 -7.86
N GLN A 7 7.12 -6.12 -7.75
CA GLN A 7 6.46 -5.32 -8.78
C GLN A 7 6.36 -3.85 -8.34
N THR A 8 6.55 -2.95 -9.30
CA THR A 8 6.29 -1.53 -9.10
C THR A 8 4.90 -1.19 -9.61
N VAL A 9 4.05 -0.64 -8.73
CA VAL A 9 2.68 -0.23 -9.05
C VAL A 9 2.46 1.19 -8.56
N ASP A 10 2.27 2.13 -9.48
CA ASP A 10 2.05 3.54 -9.13
C ASP A 10 0.55 3.82 -8.93
N ILE A 11 0.21 4.46 -7.82
CA ILE A 11 -1.14 4.93 -7.49
C ILE A 11 -1.15 6.45 -7.67
N LEU A 12 -1.87 6.93 -8.67
CA LEU A 12 -1.83 8.33 -9.11
C LEU A 12 -3.17 9.04 -8.89
N GLY A 13 -3.13 10.36 -8.68
CA GLY A 13 -4.33 11.19 -8.64
C GLY A 13 -5.23 11.01 -7.42
N VAL A 14 -4.72 10.50 -6.30
CA VAL A 14 -5.51 10.40 -5.06
C VAL A 14 -5.78 11.81 -4.54
N ARG A 15 -7.04 12.14 -4.26
CA ARG A 15 -7.41 13.50 -3.84
C ARG A 15 -7.26 13.65 -2.33
N ARG A 16 -6.63 14.75 -1.93
CA ARG A 16 -6.49 15.10 -0.51
C ARG A 16 -7.86 15.28 0.13
N GLY A 17 -8.10 14.55 1.21
CA GLY A 17 -9.33 14.62 2.00
C GLY A 17 -10.48 13.74 1.49
N ASP A 18 -10.28 12.99 0.41
CA ASP A 18 -11.19 11.94 -0.03
C ASP A 18 -10.81 10.60 0.61
N SER A 19 -11.76 9.67 0.67
CA SER A 19 -11.44 8.26 0.95
C SER A 19 -10.67 7.66 -0.21
N PHE A 20 -9.78 6.72 0.10
CA PHE A 20 -8.99 5.98 -0.87
C PHE A 20 -9.30 4.49 -0.76
N GLU A 21 -9.47 3.81 -1.89
CA GLU A 21 -9.57 2.35 -2.01
C GLU A 21 -8.88 1.88 -3.29
N ALA A 22 -8.14 0.78 -3.21
CA ALA A 22 -7.57 0.09 -4.36
C ALA A 22 -7.46 -1.42 -4.08
N SER A 23 -7.89 -2.24 -5.03
CA SER A 23 -7.84 -3.70 -4.95
C SER A 23 -6.77 -4.27 -5.88
N PHE A 24 -6.00 -5.23 -5.40
CA PHE A 24 -4.96 -5.93 -6.14
C PHE A 24 -5.16 -7.43 -6.06
N GLU A 25 -5.03 -8.11 -7.18
CA GLU A 25 -4.98 -9.57 -7.22
C GLU A 25 -3.52 -10.01 -7.14
N ILE A 26 -3.20 -10.80 -6.12
CA ILE A 26 -1.88 -11.38 -5.94
C ILE A 26 -1.78 -12.65 -6.80
N GLY A 27 -0.60 -12.99 -7.30
CA GLY A 27 -0.44 -14.22 -8.09
C GLY A 27 -0.69 -15.46 -7.24
N GLU A 28 -1.39 -16.46 -7.79
CA GLU A 28 -1.76 -17.72 -7.10
C GLU A 28 -0.55 -18.56 -6.63
N GLU A 29 0.65 -18.29 -7.13
CA GLU A 29 1.87 -19.01 -6.77
C GLU A 29 2.37 -18.69 -5.35
N LEU A 30 1.87 -17.61 -4.73
CA LEU A 30 2.24 -17.20 -3.40
C LEU A 30 1.19 -17.66 -2.38
N ASP A 31 1.58 -18.53 -1.46
CA ASP A 31 0.73 -18.94 -0.34
C ASP A 31 0.62 -17.79 0.68
N LEU A 32 -0.60 -17.26 0.82
CA LEU A 32 -0.94 -16.18 1.76
C LEU A 32 -1.63 -16.70 3.02
N THR A 33 -1.73 -18.02 3.19
CA THR A 33 -2.47 -18.62 4.32
C THR A 33 -1.84 -18.24 5.65
N GLY A 34 -2.63 -17.54 6.48
CA GLY A 34 -2.17 -17.07 7.79
C GLY A 34 -1.21 -15.88 7.74
N CYS A 35 -0.95 -15.32 6.56
CA CYS A 35 -0.16 -14.11 6.42
C CYS A 35 -0.96 -12.88 6.90
N THR A 36 -0.24 -11.90 7.43
CA THR A 36 -0.77 -10.54 7.69
C THR A 36 -0.10 -9.55 6.76
N ALA A 37 -0.83 -8.55 6.27
CA ALA A 37 -0.26 -7.50 5.45
C ALA A 37 -0.22 -6.14 6.17
N ARG A 38 0.73 -5.30 5.76
CA ARG A 38 0.82 -3.89 6.13
C ARG A 38 1.20 -3.06 4.91
N ALA A 39 0.74 -1.81 4.88
CA ALA A 39 1.10 -0.89 3.82
C ALA A 39 1.37 0.51 4.40
N GLN A 40 2.50 1.09 4.03
CA GLN A 40 2.97 2.34 4.63
C GLN A 40 3.36 3.34 3.55
N LEU A 41 2.99 4.60 3.74
CA LEU A 41 3.43 5.72 2.93
C LEU A 41 4.58 6.43 3.63
N ARG A 42 5.58 6.82 2.86
CA ARG A 42 6.75 7.61 3.27
C ARG A 42 6.96 8.75 2.29
N ARG A 43 7.61 9.83 2.74
CA ARG A 43 7.86 10.97 1.86
C ARG A 43 8.93 10.62 0.82
N TYR A 44 9.99 9.95 1.25
CA TYR A 44 11.03 9.39 0.39
C TYR A 44 11.20 7.88 0.65
N PRO A 45 11.68 7.10 -0.33
CA PRO A 45 11.87 5.66 -0.17
C PRO A 45 12.82 5.29 0.98
N SER A 46 13.78 6.17 1.28
CA SER A 46 14.79 5.99 2.33
C SER A 46 14.33 6.42 3.72
N ASP A 47 13.12 6.98 3.86
CA ASP A 47 12.66 7.48 5.15
C ASP A 47 12.24 6.33 6.06
N PHE A 48 12.69 6.34 7.30
CA PHE A 48 12.20 5.39 8.32
C PHE A 48 10.88 5.85 8.96
N GLN A 49 10.55 7.14 8.84
CA GLN A 49 9.32 7.69 9.38
C GLN A 49 8.18 7.56 8.35
N LYS A 50 7.10 6.87 8.75
CA LYS A 50 5.87 6.82 7.96
C LYS A 50 5.14 8.16 7.99
N ALA A 51 4.65 8.60 6.84
CA ALA A 51 3.72 9.70 6.70
C ALA A 51 2.28 9.26 7.00
N LEU A 52 1.94 8.04 6.59
CA LEU A 52 0.63 7.43 6.78
C LEU A 52 0.77 5.90 6.71
N GLU A 53 -0.13 5.19 7.36
CA GLU A 53 -0.30 3.75 7.19
C GLU A 53 -1.64 3.52 6.52
N LEU A 54 -1.72 2.71 5.48
CA LEU A 54 -2.98 2.33 4.86
C LEU A 54 -3.58 1.15 5.63
N ASP A 55 -4.91 1.09 5.60
CA ASP A 55 -5.62 -0.09 6.10
C ASP A 55 -5.52 -1.17 5.01
N VAL A 56 -5.25 -2.42 5.43
CA VAL A 56 -5.06 -3.55 4.52
C VAL A 56 -5.96 -4.71 4.90
N GLU A 57 -6.72 -5.21 3.94
CA GLU A 57 -7.47 -6.45 4.04
C GLU A 57 -6.93 -7.48 3.05
N LEU A 58 -6.78 -8.72 3.52
CA LEU A 58 -6.45 -9.88 2.70
C LEU A 58 -7.65 -10.83 2.72
N ASP A 59 -8.17 -11.17 1.54
CA ASP A 59 -9.19 -12.20 1.35
C ASP A 59 -8.73 -13.18 0.25
N GLY A 60 -8.16 -14.30 0.69
CA GLY A 60 -7.46 -15.22 -0.20
C GLY A 60 -6.33 -14.53 -0.94
N GLN A 61 -6.50 -14.39 -2.26
CA GLN A 61 -5.53 -13.75 -3.15
C GLN A 61 -5.84 -12.28 -3.47
N LEU A 62 -6.95 -11.75 -2.93
CA LEU A 62 -7.33 -10.35 -3.07
C LEU A 62 -6.74 -9.53 -1.91
N LEU A 63 -6.08 -8.42 -2.26
CA LEU A 63 -5.56 -7.45 -1.32
C LEU A 63 -6.26 -6.11 -1.53
N LEU A 64 -6.95 -5.61 -0.51
CA LEU A 64 -7.56 -4.29 -0.50
C LEU A 64 -6.69 -3.33 0.31
N LEU A 65 -6.25 -2.25 -0.33
CA LEU A 65 -5.73 -1.07 0.35
C LEU A 65 -6.83 -0.05 0.50
N SER A 66 -7.02 0.50 1.71
CA SER A 66 -7.99 1.56 1.91
C SER A 66 -7.51 2.61 2.91
N LYS A 67 -8.14 3.78 2.88
CA LYS A 67 -8.02 4.76 3.94
C LYS A 67 -9.20 5.71 3.98
N ALA A 68 -9.68 5.98 5.20
CA ALA A 68 -10.75 6.94 5.42
C ALA A 68 -10.32 8.39 5.15
N ALA A 69 -11.25 9.18 4.62
CA ALA A 69 -11.09 10.59 4.26
C ALA A 69 -10.41 11.43 5.35
N GLN A 70 -10.79 11.23 6.61
CA GLN A 70 -10.26 12.01 7.75
C GLN A 70 -8.76 11.79 7.99
N SER A 71 -8.21 10.66 7.51
CA SER A 71 -6.78 10.35 7.60
C SER A 71 -6.02 10.73 6.33
N MET A 72 -6.73 11.01 5.23
CA MET A 72 -6.17 11.35 3.90
C MET A 72 -5.91 12.86 3.73
N HIS A 73 -5.60 13.57 4.81
CA HIS A 73 -5.30 15.03 4.77
C HIS A 73 -3.82 15.38 4.58
N LEU A 74 -3.01 14.42 4.11
CA LEU A 74 -1.61 14.63 3.73
C LEU A 74 -1.44 15.79 2.73
N ALA A 75 -0.29 16.47 2.77
CA ALA A 75 0.00 17.54 1.81
C ALA A 75 0.10 16.98 0.39
N ALA A 76 -0.41 17.72 -0.60
CA ALA A 76 -0.32 17.31 -1.99
C ALA A 76 1.15 17.17 -2.42
N ALA A 77 1.51 15.97 -2.89
CA ALA A 77 2.83 15.58 -3.33
C ALA A 77 2.85 14.11 -3.77
N THR A 78 3.98 13.68 -4.33
CA THR A 78 4.33 12.27 -4.46
C THR A 78 4.89 11.74 -3.14
N TYR A 79 4.33 10.63 -2.68
CA TYR A 79 4.83 9.77 -1.63
C TYR A 79 5.29 8.44 -2.24
N HIS A 80 5.91 7.60 -1.43
CA HIS A 80 6.27 6.23 -1.78
C HIS A 80 5.60 5.27 -0.82
N TYR A 81 5.10 4.16 -1.35
CA TYR A 81 4.49 3.12 -0.54
C TYR A 81 5.07 1.76 -0.87
N ASP A 82 4.97 0.87 0.10
CA ASP A 82 5.19 -0.56 -0.05
C ASP A 82 4.07 -1.31 0.67
N VAL A 83 3.86 -2.53 0.20
CA VAL A 83 2.98 -3.52 0.81
C VAL A 83 3.85 -4.71 1.19
N GLU A 84 3.84 -5.04 2.46
CA GLU A 84 4.61 -6.14 3.03
C GLU A 84 3.66 -7.15 3.64
N ILE A 85 3.98 -8.42 3.44
CA ILE A 85 3.35 -9.52 4.17
C ILE A 85 4.31 -10.07 5.21
N THR A 86 3.75 -10.55 6.31
CA THR A 86 4.44 -11.32 7.33
C THR A 86 3.81 -12.70 7.38
N ASP A 87 4.62 -13.74 7.18
CA ASP A 87 4.15 -15.12 7.23
C ASP A 87 3.97 -15.62 8.68
N PRO A 88 3.36 -16.80 8.90
CA PRO A 88 3.19 -17.35 10.26
C PRO A 88 4.49 -17.65 11.01
N THR A 89 5.63 -17.71 10.32
CA THR A 89 6.97 -17.90 10.91
C THR A 89 7.63 -16.58 11.31
N GLY A 90 7.05 -15.44 10.90
CA GLY A 90 7.56 -14.10 11.14
C GLY A 90 8.47 -13.57 10.02
N LEU A 91 8.57 -14.26 8.89
CA LEU A 91 9.32 -13.78 7.73
C LEU A 91 8.55 -12.63 7.07
N VAL A 92 9.22 -11.49 6.87
CA VAL A 92 8.66 -10.33 6.19
C VAL A 92 9.10 -10.33 4.73
N ILE A 93 8.14 -10.20 3.81
CA ILE A 93 8.36 -10.13 2.36
C ILE A 93 7.65 -8.89 1.83
N THR A 94 8.39 -8.03 1.13
CA THR A 94 7.80 -6.92 0.38
C THR A 94 7.17 -7.47 -0.91
N LEU A 95 5.86 -7.34 -1.04
CA LEU A 95 5.14 -7.75 -2.24
C LEU A 95 5.38 -6.73 -3.36
N PHE A 96 4.81 -5.55 -3.24
CA PHE A 96 4.91 -4.52 -4.26
C PHE A 96 4.93 -3.16 -3.60
N GLY A 97 5.21 -2.15 -4.39
CA GLY A 97 5.20 -0.77 -3.95
C GLY A 97 5.34 0.16 -5.13
N GLY A 98 5.42 1.45 -4.87
CA GLY A 98 5.55 2.44 -5.93
C GLY A 98 5.31 3.84 -5.43
N LYS A 99 4.97 4.72 -6.36
CA LYS A 99 4.55 6.07 -6.04
C LYS A 99 3.10 6.07 -5.56
N PHE A 100 2.82 6.96 -4.64
CA PHE A 100 1.48 7.29 -4.18
C PHE A 100 1.30 8.81 -4.31
N GLU A 101 0.60 9.26 -5.34
CA GLU A 101 0.44 10.68 -5.62
C GLU A 101 -0.83 11.23 -4.98
N ILE A 102 -0.65 12.23 -4.13
CA ILE A 102 -1.73 13.01 -3.54
C ILE A 102 -1.81 14.35 -4.25
N THR A 103 -2.98 14.64 -4.81
CA THR A 103 -3.29 15.89 -5.52
C THR A 103 -4.19 16.78 -4.68
N HIS A 104 -4.18 18.09 -4.97
CA HIS A 104 -5.12 19.01 -4.36
C HIS A 104 -6.56 18.64 -4.74
N ASP A 105 -7.48 18.78 -3.78
CA ASP A 105 -8.88 18.91 -4.13
C ASP A 105 -9.05 20.23 -4.89
N VAL A 106 -9.53 20.16 -6.13
CA VAL A 106 -9.69 21.33 -7.00
C VAL A 106 -11.00 22.08 -6.68
N THR A 107 -11.83 21.54 -5.78
CA THR A 107 -13.18 22.04 -5.54
C THR A 107 -13.35 22.88 -4.27
N ARG A 108 -12.27 23.21 -3.54
CA ARG A 108 -12.30 24.10 -2.36
C ARG A 108 -11.13 25.06 -2.28
#